data_AF-A0A1H1JCZ5-F1
#
_entry.id   AF-A0A1H1JCZ5-F1
#
_cell.length_a   1.000
_cell.length_b   1.000
_cell.length_c   1.000
_cell.angle_alpha   90.00
_cell.angle_beta   90.00
_cell.angle_gamma   90.00
#
_symmetry.space_group_name_H-M   'P 1'
#
loop_
_entity.id
_entity.type
_entity.pdbx_description
1 polymer ?
#
loop_
_entity_poly.entity_id
_entity_poly.type
_entity_poly.pdbx_seq_one_letter_code
_entity_poly.pdbx_strand_id
1 'polypeptide(L)'
;MTRTFIHAIFATLALVCAGFALYDGIQLRHAVRVNREIAAAGADARENPSADEAPQVLLARATALSKAGHYDSAARIYESLIHDYPDDLGRIALFDLGNMYLREGRGDGAAHGVRSLAMIGEAKTRYRLLLRVAPDDWNARYNLERALWLAPETPVVLDKPDVKEQHNVKLRGAQSQDLP
;
A
#
# COMPACT_ATOMS: atom_id res chain seq x y z
N MET A 1 -20.32 1.60 60.22
CA MET A 1 -20.55 0.72 59.06
C MET A 1 -20.68 -0.72 59.54
N THR A 2 -21.69 -1.47 59.09
CA THR A 2 -21.85 -2.89 59.45
C THR A 2 -20.94 -3.76 58.57
N ARG A 3 -20.44 -4.87 59.10
CA ARG A 3 -19.58 -5.82 58.37
C ARG A 3 -20.25 -6.33 57.08
N THR A 4 -21.57 -6.50 57.10
CA THR A 4 -22.39 -6.89 55.95
C THR A 4 -22.35 -5.88 54.81
N PHE A 5 -22.33 -4.58 55.11
CA PHE A 5 -22.23 -3.52 54.10
C PHE A 5 -20.88 -3.56 53.37
N ILE A 6 -19.79 -3.76 54.12
CA ILE A 6 -18.44 -3.88 53.55
C ILE A 6 -18.36 -5.12 52.63
N HIS A 7 -18.89 -6.27 53.06
CA HIS A 7 -18.94 -7.47 52.22
C HIS A 7 -19.79 -7.28 50.96
N ALA A 8 -20.90 -6.54 51.03
CA ALA A 8 -21.74 -6.23 49.87
C ALA A 8 -21.00 -5.35 48.84
N ILE A 9 -20.21 -4.37 49.31
CA ILE A 9 -19.36 -3.55 48.43
C ILE A 9 -18.31 -4.44 47.73
N PHE A 10 -17.59 -5.27 48.48
CA PHE A 10 -16.59 -6.16 47.90
C PHE A 10 -17.21 -7.17 46.91
N ALA A 11 -18.38 -7.73 47.22
CA ALA A 11 -19.09 -8.63 46.32
C ALA A 11 -19.50 -7.93 45.02
N THR A 12 -20.03 -6.71 45.13
CA THR A 12 -20.39 -5.90 43.95
C THR A 12 -19.16 -5.58 43.10
N LEU A 13 -18.07 -5.15 43.73
CA LEU A 13 -16.83 -4.85 43.03
C LEU A 13 -16.26 -6.10 42.34
N ALA A 14 -16.27 -7.25 43.03
CA ALA A 14 -15.83 -8.51 42.46
C ALA A 14 -16.67 -8.92 41.24
N LEU A 15 -17.99 -8.74 41.28
CA LEU A 15 -18.88 -9.01 40.14
C LEU A 15 -18.59 -8.08 38.96
N VAL A 16 -18.35 -6.79 39.21
CA VAL A 16 -17.97 -5.83 38.16
C VAL A 16 -16.64 -6.24 37.51
N CYS A 17 -15.62 -6.54 38.32
CA CYS A 17 -14.34 -7.02 37.82
C CYS A 17 -14.46 -8.33 37.03
N ALA A 18 -15.29 -9.27 37.50
CA ALA A 18 -15.55 -10.51 36.78
C ALA A 18 -16.25 -10.26 35.43
N GLY A 19 -17.17 -9.30 35.38
CA GLY A 19 -17.82 -8.86 34.14
C GLY A 19 -16.81 -8.31 33.12
N PHE A 20 -15.93 -7.40 33.55
CA PHE A 20 -14.85 -6.89 32.69
C PHE A 20 -13.91 -8.00 32.21
N ALA A 21 -13.45 -8.87 33.11
CA ALA A 21 -12.57 -9.98 32.75
C ALA A 21 -13.21 -10.94 31.73
N LEU A 22 -14.52 -11.19 31.85
CA LEU A 22 -15.26 -12.00 30.87
C LEU A 22 -15.37 -11.30 29.51
N TYR A 23 -15.70 -10.01 29.50
CA TYR A 23 -15.77 -9.21 28.28
C TYR A 23 -14.42 -9.19 27.56
N ASP A 24 -13.34 -8.85 28.27
CA ASP A 24 -11.98 -8.84 27.72
C ASP A 24 -11.55 -10.23 27.24
N GLY A 25 -11.91 -11.29 27.98
CA GLY A 25 -11.66 -12.66 27.59
C GLY A 25 -12.34 -13.05 26.27
N ILE A 26 -13.57 -12.60 26.03
CA ILE A 26 -14.29 -12.82 24.77
C ILE A 26 -13.63 -12.04 23.63
N GLN A 27 -13.31 -10.76 23.85
CA GLN A 27 -12.65 -9.92 22.85
C GLN A 27 -11.28 -10.47 22.47
N LEU A 28 -10.49 -10.93 23.44
CA LEU A 28 -9.20 -11.55 23.20
C LEU A 28 -9.33 -12.83 22.38
N ARG A 29 -10.28 -13.72 22.72
CA ARG A 29 -10.51 -14.95 21.95
C ARG A 29 -10.90 -14.65 20.50
N HIS A 30 -11.75 -13.64 20.31
CA HIS A 30 -12.11 -13.17 18.98
C HIS A 30 -10.88 -12.70 18.19
N ALA A 31 -10.06 -11.83 18.79
CA ALA A 31 -8.84 -11.33 18.18
C ALA A 31 -7.84 -12.45 17.84
N VAL A 32 -7.62 -13.42 18.75
CA VAL A 32 -6.73 -14.56 18.49
C VAL A 32 -7.25 -15.42 17.33
N ARG A 33 -8.57 -15.64 17.24
CA ARG A 33 -9.17 -16.39 16.13
C ARG A 33 -8.92 -15.70 14.79
N VAL A 34 -9.24 -14.42 14.69
CA VAL A 34 -9.03 -13.63 13.46
C VAL A 34 -7.54 -13.61 13.07
N ASN A 35 -6.63 -13.44 14.04
CA ASN A 35 -5.19 -13.48 13.77
C ASN A 35 -4.73 -14.83 13.20
N ARG A 36 -5.28 -15.94 13.69
CA ARG A 36 -4.99 -17.27 13.14
C ARG A 36 -5.52 -17.42 11.71
N GLU A 37 -6.72 -16.91 11.44
CA GLU A 37 -7.31 -16.94 10.10
C GLU A 37 -6.54 -16.07 9.11
N ILE A 38 -6.07 -14.89 9.52
CA ILE A 38 -5.16 -14.04 8.74
C ILE A 38 -3.88 -14.81 8.38
N ALA A 39 -3.26 -15.46 9.36
CA ALA A 39 -2.05 -16.25 9.13
C ALA A 39 -2.30 -17.41 8.16
N ALA A 40 -3.43 -18.10 8.30
CA ALA A 40 -3.81 -19.19 7.41
C ALA A 40 -4.10 -18.71 5.98
N ALA A 41 -4.85 -17.61 5.82
CA ALA A 41 -5.12 -16.99 4.53
C ALA A 41 -3.84 -16.50 3.83
N GLY A 42 -2.84 -16.08 4.60
CA GLY A 42 -1.52 -15.74 4.10
C GLY A 42 -0.70 -16.94 3.60
N ALA A 43 -0.89 -18.12 4.19
CA ALA A 43 -0.14 -19.33 3.87
C ALA A 43 -0.76 -20.17 2.75
N ASP A 44 -2.09 -20.25 2.70
CA ASP A 44 -2.86 -21.00 1.70
C ASP A 44 -3.99 -20.12 1.14
N ALA A 45 -3.62 -19.29 0.18
CA ALA A 45 -4.49 -18.29 -0.38
C ALA A 45 -5.42 -18.90 -1.44
N ARG A 46 -6.61 -19.32 -1.01
CA ARG A 46 -7.71 -19.71 -1.91
C ARG A 46 -8.20 -18.51 -2.72
N GLU A 47 -8.49 -18.73 -4.00
CA GLU A 47 -8.96 -17.66 -4.91
C GLU A 47 -10.38 -17.17 -4.62
N ASN A 48 -11.24 -18.05 -4.07
CA ASN A 48 -12.61 -17.71 -3.73
C ASN A 48 -12.75 -17.60 -2.20
N PRO A 49 -13.02 -16.39 -1.67
CA PRO A 49 -13.28 -16.21 -0.25
C PRO A 49 -14.65 -16.79 0.14
N SER A 50 -14.77 -17.19 1.40
CA SER A 50 -16.07 -17.54 2.00
C SER A 50 -16.84 -16.26 2.33
N ALA A 51 -18.17 -16.29 2.24
CA ALA A 51 -19.02 -15.11 2.45
C ALA A 51 -18.90 -14.49 3.86
N ASP A 52 -18.55 -15.30 4.87
CA ASP A 52 -18.48 -14.88 6.27
C ASP A 52 -17.06 -14.53 6.75
N GLU A 53 -16.09 -14.40 5.83
CA GLU A 53 -14.71 -14.06 6.21
C GLU A 53 -14.62 -12.62 6.74
N ALA A 54 -13.97 -12.46 7.89
CA ALA A 54 -13.68 -11.13 8.43
C ALA A 54 -12.86 -10.31 7.42
N PRO A 55 -13.09 -9.00 7.30
CA PRO A 55 -12.52 -8.23 6.21
C PRO A 55 -10.98 -8.08 6.32
N GLN A 56 -10.41 -8.24 7.53
CA GLN A 56 -8.95 -8.36 7.71
C GLN A 56 -8.39 -9.67 7.13
N VAL A 57 -9.16 -10.76 7.17
CA VAL A 57 -8.79 -12.05 6.55
C VAL A 57 -8.85 -11.93 5.04
N LEU A 58 -9.87 -11.26 4.50
CA LEU A 58 -9.97 -10.96 3.06
C LEU A 58 -8.78 -10.14 2.57
N LEU A 59 -8.38 -9.11 3.31
CA LEU A 59 -7.21 -8.30 2.96
C LEU A 59 -5.92 -9.15 2.95
N ALA A 60 -5.73 -10.01 3.96
CA ALA A 60 -4.59 -10.92 4.03
C ALA A 60 -4.56 -11.90 2.84
N ARG A 61 -5.72 -12.45 2.48
CA ARG A 61 -5.90 -13.32 1.32
C ARG A 61 -5.56 -12.61 0.01
N ALA A 62 -6.11 -11.41 -0.22
CA ALA A 62 -5.83 -10.60 -1.41
C ALA A 62 -4.33 -10.32 -1.53
N THR A 63 -3.67 -9.97 -0.43
CA THR A 63 -2.21 -9.74 -0.38
C THR A 63 -1.41 -11.00 -0.68
N ALA A 64 -1.85 -12.17 -0.22
CA ALA A 64 -1.20 -13.43 -0.53
C ALA A 64 -1.37 -13.84 -2.00
N LEU A 65 -2.59 -13.75 -2.55
CA LEU A 65 -2.87 -13.96 -3.97
C LEU A 65 -2.06 -13.01 -4.87
N SER A 66 -2.00 -11.74 -4.47
CA SER A 66 -1.22 -10.69 -5.13
C SER A 66 0.29 -10.98 -5.17
N LYS A 67 0.83 -11.59 -4.12
CA LYS A 67 2.24 -12.03 -4.07
C LYS A 67 2.48 -13.31 -4.87
N ALA A 68 1.49 -14.19 -4.94
CA ALA A 68 1.54 -15.43 -5.72
C ALA A 68 1.26 -15.21 -7.22
N GLY A 69 0.94 -13.99 -7.64
CA GLY A 69 0.72 -13.64 -9.05
C GLY A 69 -0.72 -13.89 -9.55
N HIS A 70 -1.65 -14.25 -8.67
CA HIS A 70 -3.07 -14.40 -8.98
C HIS A 70 -3.76 -13.02 -8.99
N TYR A 71 -3.34 -12.15 -9.89
CA TYR A 71 -3.70 -10.73 -9.90
C TYR A 71 -5.20 -10.49 -10.07
N ASP A 72 -5.87 -11.22 -10.96
CA ASP A 72 -7.33 -11.08 -11.16
C ASP A 72 -8.12 -11.40 -9.89
N SER A 73 -7.75 -12.49 -9.21
CA SER A 73 -8.42 -12.92 -7.98
C SER A 73 -8.14 -11.97 -6.81
N ALA A 74 -6.90 -11.47 -6.69
CA ALA A 74 -6.55 -10.45 -5.72
C ALA A 74 -7.29 -9.12 -5.98
N ALA A 75 -7.35 -8.67 -7.23
CA ALA A 75 -8.01 -7.43 -7.64
C ALA A 75 -9.49 -7.42 -7.23
N ARG A 76 -10.22 -8.52 -7.48
CA ARG A 76 -11.64 -8.64 -7.09
C ARG A 76 -11.84 -8.46 -5.58
N ILE A 77 -10.99 -9.07 -4.75
CA ILE A 77 -11.09 -8.98 -3.29
C ILE A 77 -10.71 -7.57 -2.80
N TYR A 78 -9.67 -6.96 -3.37
CA TYR A 78 -9.34 -5.57 -3.02
C TYR A 78 -10.46 -4.61 -3.40
N GLU A 79 -11.03 -4.72 -4.60
CA GLU A 79 -12.13 -3.84 -5.02
C GLU A 79 -13.38 -4.02 -4.16
N SER A 80 -13.72 -5.24 -3.72
CA SER A 80 -14.81 -5.43 -2.76
C SER A 80 -14.51 -4.75 -1.42
N LEU A 81 -13.28 -4.87 -0.90
CA LEU A 81 -12.88 -4.20 0.33
C LEU A 81 -12.94 -2.67 0.22
N ILE A 82 -12.51 -2.11 -0.91
CA ILE A 82 -12.57 -0.66 -1.18
C ILE A 82 -14.03 -0.17 -1.23
N HIS A 83 -14.93 -0.98 -1.80
CA HIS A 83 -16.35 -0.64 -1.92
C HIS A 83 -17.08 -0.72 -0.58
N ASP A 84 -16.90 -1.84 0.14
CA ASP A 84 -17.68 -2.18 1.33
C ASP A 84 -17.18 -1.48 2.60
N TYR A 85 -15.90 -1.08 2.64
CA TYR A 85 -15.25 -0.50 3.82
C TYR A 85 -14.59 0.85 3.50
N PRO A 86 -15.33 1.99 3.57
CA PRO A 86 -14.78 3.32 3.24
C PRO A 86 -13.82 3.89 4.30
N ASP A 87 -13.43 3.09 5.29
CA ASP A 87 -12.56 3.47 6.41
C ASP A 87 -11.08 3.19 6.10
N ASP A 88 -10.24 3.09 7.14
CA ASP A 88 -8.82 2.81 6.99
C ASP A 88 -8.55 1.45 6.32
N LEU A 89 -9.45 0.48 6.44
CA LEU A 89 -9.27 -0.82 5.80
C LEU A 89 -9.38 -0.69 4.27
N GLY A 90 -10.39 0.02 3.77
CA GLY A 90 -10.51 0.29 2.32
C GLY A 90 -9.35 1.12 1.78
N ARG A 91 -8.80 2.04 2.59
CA ARG A 91 -7.59 2.79 2.21
C ARG A 91 -6.36 1.90 2.10
N ILE A 92 -6.17 0.96 3.02
CA ILE A 92 -5.10 -0.04 2.95
C ILE A 92 -5.30 -0.93 1.71
N ALA A 93 -6.52 -1.41 1.46
CA ALA A 93 -6.85 -2.20 0.27
C ALA A 93 -6.55 -1.43 -1.03
N LEU A 94 -6.89 -0.13 -1.09
CA LEU A 94 -6.62 0.74 -2.23
C LEU A 94 -5.11 0.91 -2.48
N PHE A 95 -4.33 1.12 -1.42
CA PHE A 95 -2.87 1.20 -1.50
C PHE A 95 -2.25 -0.11 -2.00
N ASP A 96 -2.69 -1.24 -1.44
CA ASP A 96 -2.17 -2.57 -1.79
C ASP A 96 -2.56 -2.99 -3.21
N LEU A 97 -3.76 -2.63 -3.67
CA LEU A 97 -4.17 -2.80 -5.06
C LEU A 97 -3.28 -2.00 -6.02
N GLY A 98 -2.94 -0.75 -5.67
CA GLY A 98 -1.97 0.04 -6.42
C GLY A 98 -0.59 -0.63 -6.48
N ASN A 99 -0.11 -1.14 -5.35
CA ASN A 99 1.17 -1.86 -5.26
C ASN A 99 1.18 -3.14 -6.10
N MET A 100 0.06 -3.86 -6.13
CA MET A 100 -0.11 -5.05 -6.96
C MET A 100 0.05 -4.70 -8.44
N TYR A 101 -0.72 -3.73 -8.95
CA TYR A 101 -0.64 -3.31 -10.34
C TYR A 101 0.74 -2.76 -10.71
N LEU A 102 1.41 -2.06 -9.79
CA LEU A 102 2.77 -1.60 -10.02
C LEU A 102 3.76 -2.76 -10.16
N ARG A 103 3.66 -3.80 -9.32
CA ARG A 103 4.50 -5.01 -9.44
C ARG A 103 4.20 -5.78 -10.73
N GLU A 104 2.92 -6.00 -11.03
CA GLU A 104 2.49 -6.67 -12.25
C GLU A 104 2.97 -5.94 -13.50
N GLY A 105 2.75 -4.63 -13.56
CA GLY A 105 3.14 -3.78 -14.68
C GLY A 105 4.65 -3.66 -14.84
N ARG A 106 5.42 -3.66 -13.75
CA ARG A 106 6.89 -3.71 -13.81
C ARG A 106 7.41 -5.07 -14.24
N GLY A 107 6.77 -6.17 -13.80
CA GLY A 107 7.28 -7.52 -13.95
C GLY A 107 8.53 -7.81 -13.10
N ASP A 108 9.03 -9.04 -13.20
CA ASP A 108 10.01 -9.62 -12.27
C ASP A 108 11.47 -9.20 -12.51
N GLY A 109 11.77 -8.23 -13.38
CA GLY A 109 13.15 -7.86 -13.68
C GLY A 109 13.36 -6.50 -14.32
N ALA A 110 14.40 -5.78 -13.88
CA ALA A 110 14.85 -4.52 -14.47
C ALA A 110 15.44 -4.68 -15.89
N ALA A 111 15.70 -5.91 -16.34
CA ALA A 111 16.38 -6.20 -17.61
C ALA A 111 15.47 -6.18 -18.85
N HIS A 112 14.13 -6.22 -18.69
CA HIS A 112 13.19 -6.38 -19.81
C HIS A 112 12.23 -5.21 -20.02
N GLY A 113 12.51 -4.04 -19.43
CA GLY A 113 11.61 -2.90 -19.53
C GLY A 113 10.28 -3.14 -18.81
N VAL A 114 9.32 -2.25 -19.02
CA VAL A 114 7.97 -2.34 -18.43
C VAL A 114 7.18 -3.48 -19.08
N ARG A 115 6.62 -4.38 -18.27
CA ARG A 115 5.74 -5.47 -18.74
C ARG A 115 4.40 -4.94 -19.24
N SER A 116 3.79 -4.00 -18.53
CA SER A 116 2.50 -3.41 -18.90
C SER A 116 2.37 -1.95 -18.43
N LEU A 117 2.30 -1.03 -19.40
CA LEU A 117 2.02 0.39 -19.13
C LEU A 117 0.60 0.60 -18.60
N ALA A 118 -0.36 -0.23 -19.02
CA ALA A 118 -1.75 -0.15 -18.54
C ALA A 118 -1.83 -0.41 -17.04
N MET A 119 -1.13 -1.43 -16.54
CA MET A 119 -1.11 -1.74 -15.11
C MET A 119 -0.38 -0.66 -14.29
N ILE A 120 0.70 -0.08 -14.82
CA ILE A 120 1.30 1.10 -14.17
C ILE A 120 0.33 2.29 -14.16
N GLY A 121 -0.48 2.46 -15.21
CA GLY A 121 -1.58 3.42 -15.26
C GLY A 121 -2.58 3.22 -14.13
N GLU A 122 -3.07 1.99 -13.93
CA GLU A 122 -3.96 1.65 -12.82
C GLU A 122 -3.33 1.96 -11.47
N ALA A 123 -2.06 1.57 -11.25
CA ALA A 123 -1.35 1.88 -10.01
C ALA A 123 -1.34 3.38 -9.72
N LYS A 124 -0.99 4.22 -10.70
CA LYS A 124 -1.00 5.69 -10.57
C LYS A 124 -2.40 6.21 -10.23
N THR A 125 -3.44 5.68 -10.86
CA THR A 125 -4.83 6.06 -10.57
C THR A 125 -5.19 5.77 -9.11
N ARG A 126 -4.82 4.60 -8.58
CA ARG A 126 -5.13 4.22 -7.19
C ARG A 126 -4.35 5.04 -6.17
N TYR A 127 -3.06 5.30 -6.39
CA TYR A 127 -2.30 6.21 -5.52
C TYR A 127 -2.88 7.63 -5.53
N ARG A 128 -3.30 8.15 -6.68
CA ARG A 128 -3.96 9.46 -6.75
C ARG A 128 -5.30 9.48 -6.02
N LEU A 129 -6.09 8.41 -6.13
CA LEU A 129 -7.35 8.29 -5.40
C LEU A 129 -7.11 8.32 -3.89
N LEU A 130 -6.09 7.60 -3.41
CA LEU A 130 -5.70 7.61 -2.00
C LEU A 130 -5.25 9.01 -1.55
N LEU A 131 -4.40 9.68 -2.33
CA LEU A 131 -3.91 11.03 -2.01
C LEU A 131 -4.97 12.14 -2.05
N ARG A 132 -6.11 11.92 -2.71
CA ARG A 132 -7.27 12.82 -2.61
C ARG A 132 -7.89 12.81 -1.21
N VAL A 133 -7.79 11.68 -0.51
CA VAL A 133 -8.40 11.48 0.81
C VAL A 133 -7.36 11.63 1.93
N ALA A 134 -6.12 11.21 1.69
CA ALA A 134 -4.98 11.30 2.61
C ALA A 134 -3.77 11.97 1.93
N PRO A 135 -3.75 13.31 1.79
CA PRO A 135 -2.69 14.04 1.06
C PRO A 135 -1.29 13.94 1.70
N ASP A 136 -1.24 13.58 2.98
CA ASP A 136 -0.03 13.40 3.79
C ASP A 136 0.50 11.96 3.79
N ASP A 137 -0.16 11.02 3.10
CA ASP A 137 0.32 9.64 2.97
C ASP A 137 1.64 9.59 2.17
N TRP A 138 2.75 9.48 2.91
CA TRP A 138 4.09 9.44 2.33
C TRP A 138 4.31 8.22 1.43
N ASN A 139 3.75 7.06 1.78
CA ASN A 139 3.95 5.83 1.03
C ASN A 139 3.29 5.92 -0.34
N ALA A 140 2.07 6.47 -0.40
CA ALA A 140 1.35 6.70 -1.64
C ALA A 140 2.06 7.74 -2.54
N ARG A 141 2.59 8.82 -1.96
CA ARG A 141 3.39 9.82 -2.71
C ARG A 141 4.65 9.21 -3.30
N TYR A 142 5.40 8.48 -2.48
CA TYR A 142 6.62 7.81 -2.91
C TYR A 142 6.34 6.79 -4.03
N ASN A 143 5.33 5.93 -3.87
CA ASN A 143 5.02 4.92 -4.89
C ASN A 143 4.45 5.53 -6.17
N LEU A 144 3.67 6.62 -6.08
CA LEU A 144 3.22 7.38 -7.24
C LEU A 144 4.40 7.97 -8.01
N GLU A 145 5.35 8.58 -7.31
CA GLU A 145 6.57 9.12 -7.93
C GLU A 145 7.33 8.00 -8.65
N ARG A 146 7.56 6.86 -7.99
CA ARG A 146 8.24 5.70 -8.61
C ARG A 146 7.50 5.19 -9.85
N ALA A 147 6.17 5.16 -9.82
CA ALA A 147 5.36 4.78 -10.97
C ALA A 147 5.49 5.79 -12.14
N LEU A 148 5.58 7.09 -11.84
CA LEU A 148 5.79 8.15 -12.83
C LEU A 148 7.20 8.11 -13.44
N TRP A 149 8.23 7.78 -12.66
CA TRP A 149 9.58 7.55 -13.20
C TRP A 149 9.62 6.35 -14.14
N LEU A 150 8.87 5.29 -13.80
CA LEU A 150 8.82 4.06 -14.59
C LEU A 150 8.01 4.24 -15.88
N ALA A 151 6.90 4.99 -15.84
CA ALA A 151 6.06 5.31 -16.98
C ALA A 151 5.59 6.78 -16.94
N PRO A 152 6.42 7.71 -17.43
CA PRO A 152 6.10 9.14 -17.49
C PRO A 152 4.84 9.39 -18.32
N GLU A 153 3.97 10.30 -17.86
CA GLU A 153 2.73 10.66 -18.58
C GLU A 153 2.97 11.73 -19.64
N THR A 154 3.99 12.56 -19.43
CA THR A 154 4.46 13.52 -20.41
C THR A 154 5.69 12.93 -21.08
N PRO A 155 5.79 12.91 -22.43
CA PRO A 155 7.04 12.54 -23.09
C PRO A 155 8.14 13.44 -22.55
N VAL A 156 9.20 12.86 -21.98
CA VAL A 156 10.42 13.60 -21.70
C VAL A 156 11.00 13.94 -23.06
N VAL A 157 10.69 15.14 -23.57
CA VAL A 157 11.45 15.73 -24.66
C VAL A 157 12.83 15.97 -24.07
N LEU A 158 13.73 15.01 -24.28
CA LEU A 158 15.15 15.25 -24.17
C LEU A 158 15.49 16.17 -25.34
N ASP A 159 15.22 17.46 -25.19
CA ASP A 159 15.88 18.47 -25.99
C ASP A 159 17.36 18.29 -25.69
N LYS A 160 18.05 17.56 -26.59
CA LYS A 160 19.49 17.64 -26.65
C LYS A 160 19.77 19.13 -26.80
N PRO A 161 20.47 19.78 -25.85
CA PRO A 161 20.86 21.17 -26.08
C PRO A 161 21.57 21.20 -27.43
N ASP A 162 21.11 22.07 -28.33
CA ASP A 162 21.78 22.35 -29.59
C ASP A 162 23.12 23.01 -29.26
N VAL A 163 24.09 22.20 -28.83
CA VAL A 163 25.47 22.62 -28.62
C VAL A 163 26.05 22.82 -30.01
N LYS A 164 25.81 23.99 -30.58
CA LYS A 164 26.58 24.47 -31.72
C LYS A 164 28.01 24.65 -31.23
N GLU A 165 28.86 23.65 -31.47
CA GLU A 165 30.30 23.78 -31.26
C GLU A 165 30.83 24.89 -32.18
N GLN A 166 30.97 26.10 -31.64
CA GLN A 166 31.54 27.24 -32.35
C GLN A 166 33.05 27.06 -32.47
N HIS A 167 33.49 26.37 -33.53
CA HIS A 167 34.91 26.11 -33.82
C HIS A 167 35.69 27.31 -34.38
N ASN A 168 35.12 28.52 -34.41
CA ASN A 168 35.77 29.67 -35.05
C ASN A 168 35.59 30.98 -34.25
N VAL A 169 35.92 30.95 -32.96
CA VAL A 169 36.18 32.19 -32.23
C VAL A 169 37.58 32.68 -32.60
N LYS A 170 37.68 33.53 -33.63
CA LYS A 170 38.90 34.32 -33.87
C LYS A 170 39.01 35.36 -32.75
N LEU A 171 39.76 35.04 -31.71
CA LEU A 171 40.15 36.02 -30.68
C LEU A 171 41.03 37.08 -31.36
N ARG A 172 40.44 38.25 -31.61
CA ARG A 172 41.15 39.40 -32.17
C ARG A 172 42.07 39.96 -31.08
N GLY A 173 43.36 39.61 -31.11
CA GLY A 173 44.39 40.29 -30.31
C GLY A 173 45.40 39.40 -29.57
N ALA A 174 45.37 38.08 -29.69
CA ALA A 174 46.43 37.26 -29.08
C ALA A 174 47.68 37.25 -29.99
N GLN A 175 48.64 38.13 -29.69
CA GLN A 175 50.00 38.02 -30.22
C GLN A 175 50.67 36.77 -29.61
N SER A 176 51.16 35.88 -30.47
CA SER A 176 51.96 34.73 -30.05
C SER A 176 53.42 35.16 -29.85
N GLN A 177 53.69 35.94 -28.82
CA GLN A 177 55.04 36.13 -28.29
C GLN A 177 54.91 36.29 -26.77
N ASP A 178 55.80 35.62 -26.06
CA ASP A 178 55.92 35.50 -24.60
C ASP A 178 55.08 34.38 -23.96
N LEU A 179 55.41 33.14 -24.35
CA LEU A 179 55.38 32.01 -23.41
C LEU A 179 56.82 31.79 -22.92
N PRO A 180 57.12 31.93 -21.61
CA PRO A 180 58.31 31.32 -21.01
C PRO A 180 58.20 29.79 -20.94
#